data_AF-A0A920VHP9-F1
#
_entry.id   AF-A0A920VHP9-F1
#
_cell.length_a   1.000
_cell.length_b   1.000
_cell.length_c   1.000
_cell.angle_alpha   90.00
_cell.angle_beta   90.00
_cell.angle_gamma   90.00
#
_symmetry.space_group_name_H-M   'P 1'
#
loop_
_entity.id
_entity.type
_entity.pdbx_description
1 polymer ?
#
loop_
_entity_poly.entity_id
_entity_poly.type
_entity_poly.pdbx_seq_one_letter_code
_entity_poly.pdbx_strand_id
1 'polypeptide(L)'
;MHIPGEDLTGCHSATAFVGWYNGHPDFRDYVFDLSHETAVIVGQGNVPIDVCRMLTKTVDELRHTDIAEHALNALAESNVRHVYLIGRRGPVQAKFTYQELKEVTELSTCALETREDEMTLNPASEAEIAKGDGAARDYCGITRH
;
A
#
# COMPACT_ATOMS: atom_id res chain seq x y z
N MET A 1 3.10 -16.19 1.40
CA MET A 1 1.74 -16.24 1.98
C MET A 1 1.13 -17.66 1.94
N HIS A 2 1.80 -18.65 1.34
CA HIS A 2 1.34 -20.04 1.20
C HIS A 2 -0.09 -20.12 0.65
N ILE A 3 -0.38 -19.30 -0.35
CA ILE A 3 -1.67 -19.30 -1.06
C ILE A 3 -1.47 -19.73 -2.52
N PRO A 4 -2.45 -20.41 -3.14
CA PRO A 4 -2.39 -20.73 -4.55
C PRO A 4 -2.20 -19.46 -5.40
N GLY A 5 -1.22 -19.50 -6.31
CA GLY A 5 -0.93 -18.40 -7.24
C GLY A 5 0.05 -17.34 -6.71
N GLU A 6 0.65 -17.52 -5.53
CA GLU A 6 1.64 -16.57 -5.01
C GLU A 6 2.95 -16.50 -5.82
N ASP A 7 3.23 -17.54 -6.61
CA ASP A 7 4.38 -17.62 -7.51
C ASP A 7 4.05 -17.11 -8.93
N LEU A 8 2.83 -16.62 -9.17
CA LEU A 8 2.46 -16.04 -10.47
C LEU A 8 3.25 -14.76 -10.72
N THR A 9 3.60 -14.55 -11.99
CA THR A 9 4.18 -13.28 -12.46
C THR A 9 3.26 -12.12 -12.06
N GLY A 10 3.84 -11.07 -11.47
CA GLY A 10 3.11 -9.93 -10.92
C GLY A 10 2.81 -10.03 -9.42
N CYS A 11 3.02 -11.19 -8.78
CA CYS A 11 2.97 -11.31 -7.32
C CYS A 11 4.36 -11.05 -6.73
N HIS A 12 4.51 -9.95 -6.00
CA HIS A 12 5.79 -9.54 -5.43
C HIS A 12 5.68 -9.21 -3.95
N SER A 13 6.77 -9.38 -3.21
CA SER A 13 6.83 -8.92 -1.83
C SER A 13 6.93 -7.39 -1.77
N ALA A 14 6.24 -6.78 -0.81
CA ALA A 14 6.34 -5.34 -0.59
C ALA A 14 7.79 -4.92 -0.27
N THR A 15 8.53 -5.74 0.47
CA THR A 15 9.96 -5.51 0.74
C THR A 15 10.80 -5.44 -0.53
N ALA A 16 10.54 -6.29 -1.53
CA ALA A 16 11.25 -6.23 -2.80
C ALA A 16 10.93 -4.95 -3.57
N PHE A 17 9.67 -4.50 -3.57
CA PHE A 17 9.29 -3.22 -4.19
C PHE A 17 9.95 -2.03 -3.49
N VAL A 18 9.97 -2.03 -2.15
CA VAL A 18 10.66 -1.03 -1.34
C VAL A 18 12.16 -1.01 -1.61
N GLY A 19 12.81 -2.17 -1.64
CA GLY A 19 14.22 -2.28 -1.98
C GLY A 19 14.50 -1.78 -3.39
N TRP A 20 13.62 -2.08 -4.34
CA TRP A 20 13.76 -1.67 -5.74
C TRP A 20 13.68 -0.15 -5.92
N TYR A 21 12.67 0.51 -5.36
CA TYR A 21 12.56 1.97 -5.51
C TYR A 21 13.62 2.73 -4.72
N ASN A 22 14.17 2.13 -3.65
CA ASN A 22 15.31 2.68 -2.91
C ASN A 22 16.67 2.33 -3.54
N GLY A 23 16.71 1.58 -4.65
CA GLY A 23 17.94 1.23 -5.34
C GLY A 23 18.86 0.25 -4.59
N HIS A 24 18.29 -0.58 -3.69
CA HIS A 24 19.05 -1.59 -2.97
C HIS A 24 19.70 -2.59 -3.95
N PRO A 25 20.99 -2.94 -3.80
CA PRO A 25 21.71 -3.80 -4.75
C PRO A 25 21.04 -5.14 -5.05
N ASP A 26 20.40 -5.75 -4.06
CA ASP A 26 19.71 -7.04 -4.22
C ASP A 26 18.38 -6.94 -5.00
N PHE A 27 17.85 -5.73 -5.20
CA PHE A 27 16.52 -5.48 -5.76
C PHE A 27 16.50 -4.52 -6.95
N ARG A 28 17.56 -3.75 -7.19
CA ARG A 28 17.64 -2.72 -8.27
C ARG A 28 17.36 -3.26 -9.67
N ASP A 29 17.66 -4.54 -9.92
CA ASP A 29 17.47 -5.17 -11.22
C ASP A 29 16.11 -5.90 -11.33
N TYR A 30 15.23 -5.77 -10.32
CA TYR A 30 13.87 -6.28 -10.41
C TYR A 30 13.06 -5.48 -11.42
N VAL A 31 12.23 -6.19 -12.17
CA VAL A 31 11.27 -5.61 -13.10
C VAL A 31 9.88 -5.80 -12.52
N PHE A 32 9.18 -4.69 -12.30
CA PHE A 32 7.77 -4.68 -11.92
C PHE A 32 6.95 -4.29 -13.14
N ASP A 33 5.97 -5.12 -13.50
CA ASP A 33 5.04 -4.80 -14.57
C ASP A 33 4.00 -3.80 -14.06
N LEU A 34 4.21 -2.52 -14.39
CA LEU A 34 3.33 -1.41 -14.05
C LEU A 34 2.42 -1.01 -15.22
N SER A 35 2.30 -1.86 -16.25
CA SER A 35 1.46 -1.58 -17.43
C SER A 35 -0.04 -1.79 -17.16
N HIS A 36 -0.39 -2.41 -16.03
CA HIS A 36 -1.75 -2.66 -15.60
C HIS A 36 -2.35 -1.46 -14.86
N GLU A 37 -3.68 -1.31 -14.93
CA GLU A 37 -4.39 -0.20 -14.28
C GLU A 37 -4.59 -0.38 -12.77
N THR A 38 -4.50 -1.62 -12.28
CA THR A 38 -4.83 -1.95 -10.88
C THR A 38 -3.68 -2.65 -10.18
N ALA A 39 -3.30 -2.14 -9.01
CA ALA A 39 -2.40 -2.77 -8.07
C ALA A 39 -3.15 -3.19 -6.80
N VAL A 40 -2.88 -4.39 -6.30
CA VAL A 40 -3.44 -4.89 -5.04
C VAL A 40 -2.30 -5.15 -4.07
N ILE A 41 -2.36 -4.50 -2.92
CA ILE A 41 -1.36 -4.60 -1.86
C ILE A 41 -2.03 -5.26 -0.67
N VAL A 42 -1.41 -6.32 -0.16
CA VAL A 42 -1.94 -7.06 0.98
C VAL A 42 -1.08 -6.80 2.21
N GLY A 43 -1.65 -6.18 3.23
CA GLY A 43 -1.01 -5.97 4.53
C GLY A 43 -1.62 -4.79 5.30
N GLN A 44 -1.36 -4.77 6.61
CA GLN A 44 -1.87 -3.72 7.52
C GLN A 44 -0.75 -3.10 8.35
N GLY A 45 0.42 -2.89 7.73
CA GLY A 45 1.57 -2.26 8.37
C GLY A 45 2.08 -1.10 7.53
N ASN A 46 3.16 -0.49 8.00
CA ASN A 46 3.76 0.70 7.42
C ASN A 46 4.26 0.45 6.00
N VAL A 47 4.91 -0.72 5.79
CA VAL A 47 5.48 -1.10 4.49
C VAL A 47 4.42 -1.14 3.37
N PRO A 48 3.27 -1.84 3.51
CA PRO A 48 2.16 -1.74 2.56
C PRO A 48 1.71 -0.32 2.24
N ILE A 49 1.65 0.57 3.24
CA ILE A 49 1.27 1.96 3.04
C ILE A 49 2.33 2.71 2.24
N ASP A 50 3.61 2.50 2.49
CA ASP A 50 4.67 3.14 1.71
C ASP A 50 4.62 2.70 0.24
N VAL A 51 4.30 1.43 -0.03
CA VAL A 51 4.05 0.97 -1.40
C VAL A 51 2.84 1.69 -2.01
N CYS A 52 1.73 1.83 -1.27
CA CYS A 52 0.57 2.60 -1.74
C CYS A 52 0.98 4.03 -2.11
N ARG A 53 1.68 4.72 -1.21
CA ARG A 53 2.14 6.11 -1.42
C ARG A 53 3.03 6.23 -2.64
N MET A 54 3.91 5.26 -2.86
CA MET A 54 4.83 5.28 -4.00
C MET A 54 4.12 5.07 -5.34
N LEU A 55 3.06 4.26 -5.37
CA LEU A 55 2.23 4.05 -6.56
C LEU A 55 1.23 5.18 -6.84
N THR A 56 0.95 6.02 -5.84
CA THR A 56 -0.12 7.03 -5.90
C THR A 56 0.39 8.46 -6.08
N LYS A 57 1.60 8.77 -5.60
CA LYS A 57 2.23 10.07 -5.83
C LYS A 57 2.43 10.35 -7.31
N THR A 58 2.34 11.62 -7.68
CA THR A 58 2.71 12.10 -9.01
C THR A 58 4.20 11.99 -9.25
N VAL A 59 4.60 11.88 -10.51
CA VAL A 59 6.02 11.83 -10.90
C VAL A 59 6.77 13.08 -10.39
N ASP A 60 6.11 14.24 -10.40
CA ASP A 60 6.71 15.49 -9.92
C ASP A 60 6.94 15.47 -8.40
N GLU A 61 5.99 14.94 -7.61
CA GLU A 61 6.21 14.74 -6.17
C GLU A 61 7.35 13.75 -5.90
N LEU A 62 7.47 12.69 -6.70
CA LEU A 62 8.52 11.68 -6.57
C LEU A 62 9.90 12.21 -6.98
N ARG A 63 9.99 13.13 -7.94
CA ARG A 63 11.26 13.79 -8.33
C ARG A 63 11.92 14.55 -7.17
N HIS A 64 11.16 14.90 -6.15
CA HIS A 64 11.66 15.61 -4.97
C HIS A 64 12.04 14.67 -3.82
N THR A 65 12.01 13.34 -4.01
CA THR A 65 12.43 12.35 -3.01
C THR A 65 13.78 11.72 -3.39
N ASP A 66 14.29 10.85 -2.53
CA ASP A 66 15.51 10.03 -2.73
C ASP A 66 15.25 8.74 -3.52
N ILE A 67 14.20 8.73 -4.36
CA ILE A 67 13.86 7.56 -5.18
C ILE A 67 14.95 7.29 -6.21
N ALA A 68 15.24 6.02 -6.46
CA ALA A 68 16.18 5.61 -7.49
C ALA A 68 15.66 5.96 -8.90
N GLU A 69 16.56 6.44 -9.75
CA GLU A 69 16.21 6.95 -11.09
C GLU A 69 15.50 5.91 -11.96
N HIS A 70 15.93 4.63 -11.91
CA HIS A 70 15.27 3.56 -12.65
C HIS A 70 13.82 3.34 -12.22
N ALA A 71 13.54 3.46 -10.93
CA ALA A 71 12.20 3.30 -10.38
C ALA A 71 11.31 4.50 -10.70
N LEU A 72 11.86 5.71 -10.64
CA LEU A 72 11.16 6.92 -11.06
C LEU A 72 10.75 6.85 -12.53
N ASN A 73 11.66 6.41 -13.41
CA ASN A 73 11.37 6.26 -14.84
C ASN A 73 10.27 5.21 -15.08
N ALA A 74 10.33 4.06 -14.40
CA ALA A 74 9.29 3.05 -14.49
C ALA A 74 7.93 3.54 -13.96
N LEU A 75 7.91 4.30 -12.85
CA LEU A 75 6.69 4.89 -12.30
C LEU A 75 6.12 6.00 -13.18
N ALA A 76 6.97 6.71 -13.94
CA ALA A 76 6.52 7.72 -14.90
C ALA A 76 5.78 7.12 -16.11
N GLU A 77 6.08 5.87 -16.45
CA GLU A 77 5.42 5.10 -17.51
C GLU A 77 4.28 4.21 -16.98
N SER A 78 4.03 4.24 -15.67
CA SER A 78 3.01 3.41 -15.01
C SER A 78 1.60 3.76 -15.46
N ASN A 79 0.80 2.73 -15.75
CA ASN A 79 -0.64 2.85 -16.02
C ASN A 79 -1.50 2.69 -14.76
N VAL A 80 -0.91 2.45 -13.58
CA VAL A 80 -1.66 2.19 -12.36
C VAL A 80 -2.52 3.42 -11.98
N ARG A 81 -3.83 3.19 -11.86
CA ARG A 81 -4.86 4.15 -11.45
C ARG A 81 -5.59 3.72 -10.18
N HIS A 82 -5.69 2.43 -9.92
CA HIS A 82 -6.39 1.89 -8.77
C HIS A 82 -5.41 1.13 -7.86
N VAL A 83 -5.34 1.52 -6.59
CA VAL A 83 -4.47 0.88 -5.60
C VAL A 83 -5.32 0.41 -4.42
N TYR A 84 -5.50 -0.90 -4.31
CA TYR A 84 -6.26 -1.49 -3.21
C TYR A 84 -5.34 -1.94 -2.09
N LEU A 85 -5.51 -1.39 -0.89
CA LEU A 85 -4.81 -1.85 0.31
C LEU A 85 -5.72 -2.78 1.12
N ILE A 86 -5.46 -4.08 1.04
CA ILE A 86 -6.28 -5.12 1.67
C ILE A 86 -5.58 -5.64 2.91
N GLY A 87 -6.26 -5.54 4.05
CA GLY A 87 -5.87 -6.21 5.28
C GLY A 87 -6.66 -7.49 5.55
N ARG A 88 -6.19 -8.29 6.52
CA ARG A 88 -6.82 -9.58 6.90
C ARG A 88 -7.65 -9.51 8.19
N ARG A 89 -7.57 -8.43 8.97
CA ARG A 89 -8.25 -8.25 10.27
C ARG A 89 -8.89 -6.88 10.37
N GLY A 90 -9.87 -6.66 11.23
CA GLY A 90 -10.57 -5.37 11.29
C GLY A 90 -9.69 -4.11 11.49
N PRO A 91 -10.31 -2.92 11.38
CA PRO A 91 -9.64 -1.63 11.46
C PRO A 91 -8.79 -1.44 12.74
N VAL A 92 -9.25 -2.05 13.83
CA VAL A 92 -8.59 -2.05 15.15
C VAL A 92 -7.19 -2.68 15.14
N GLN A 93 -6.97 -3.62 14.23
CA GLN A 93 -5.76 -4.43 14.15
C GLN A 93 -4.70 -3.87 13.20
N ALA A 94 -4.98 -2.74 12.58
CA ALA A 94 -4.04 -2.04 11.72
C ALA A 94 -2.81 -1.58 12.53
N LYS A 95 -1.62 -1.98 12.09
CA LYS A 95 -0.34 -1.65 12.73
C LYS A 95 0.27 -0.34 12.24
N PHE A 96 -0.27 0.26 11.18
CA PHE A 96 0.20 1.55 10.70
C PHE A 96 -0.02 2.67 11.72
N THR A 97 0.86 3.65 11.72
CA THR A 97 0.80 4.78 12.65
C THR A 97 -0.21 5.82 12.19
N TYR A 98 -0.65 6.70 13.11
CA TYR A 98 -1.52 7.83 12.75
C TYR A 98 -0.86 8.75 11.72
N GLN A 99 0.46 8.95 11.83
CA GLN A 99 1.24 9.78 10.90
C GLN A 99 1.17 9.22 9.47
N GLU A 100 1.32 7.91 9.29
CA GLU A 100 1.24 7.28 7.98
C GLU A 100 -0.18 7.34 7.39
N LEU A 101 -1.21 7.14 8.22
CA LEU A 101 -2.59 7.29 7.76
C LEU A 101 -2.88 8.73 7.32
N LYS A 102 -2.40 9.71 8.09
CA LYS A 102 -2.51 11.13 7.76
C LYS A 102 -1.82 11.45 6.43
N GLU A 103 -0.63 10.92 6.20
CA GLU A 103 0.10 11.13 4.95
C GLU A 103 -0.59 10.51 3.74
N VAL A 104 -1.39 9.45 3.91
CA VAL A 104 -2.24 8.90 2.85
C VAL A 104 -3.45 9.81 2.59
N THR A 105 -4.06 10.38 3.64
CA THR A 105 -5.18 11.32 3.47
C THR A 105 -4.79 12.66 2.84
N GLU A 106 -3.49 13.00 2.88
CA GLU A 106 -2.93 14.23 2.30
C GLU A 106 -2.43 14.03 0.87
N LEU A 107 -2.62 12.85 0.27
CA LEU A 107 -2.22 12.59 -1.12
C LEU A 107 -3.03 13.46 -2.08
N SER A 108 -2.31 14.25 -2.87
CA SER A 108 -2.86 15.30 -3.73
C SER A 108 -3.74 14.77 -4.88
N THR A 109 -3.58 13.51 -5.28
CA THR A 109 -4.26 12.91 -6.45
C THR A 109 -5.10 11.68 -6.12
N CYS A 110 -5.30 11.37 -4.85
CA CYS A 110 -5.97 10.15 -4.43
C CYS A 110 -7.11 10.38 -3.44
N ALA A 111 -8.20 9.66 -3.64
CA ALA A 111 -9.29 9.54 -2.68
C ALA A 111 -9.09 8.26 -1.85
N LEU A 112 -9.13 8.42 -0.53
CA LEU A 112 -9.19 7.33 0.43
C LEU A 112 -10.65 6.85 0.52
N GLU A 113 -11.00 5.73 -0.12
CA GLU A 113 -12.35 5.16 -0.05
C GLU A 113 -12.39 4.00 0.93
N THR A 114 -13.25 4.09 1.93
CA THR A 114 -13.49 3.02 2.89
C THR A 114 -14.89 2.44 2.64
N ARG A 115 -15.04 1.12 2.64
CA ARG A 115 -16.38 0.53 2.52
C ARG A 115 -17.05 0.48 3.89
N GLU A 116 -18.29 0.95 3.99
CA GLU A 116 -19.04 1.00 5.25
C GLU A 116 -19.23 -0.38 5.90
N ASP A 117 -19.31 -1.45 5.11
CA ASP A 117 -19.41 -2.83 5.61
C ASP A 117 -18.12 -3.31 6.29
N GLU A 118 -16.97 -2.77 5.92
CA GLU A 118 -15.65 -3.07 6.51
C GLU A 118 -15.36 -2.24 7.78
N MET A 119 -16.15 -1.20 8.05
CA MET A 119 -16.03 -0.37 9.26
C MET A 119 -16.80 -0.94 10.46
N THR A 120 -17.63 -1.96 10.25
CA THR A 120 -18.29 -2.63 11.37
C THR A 120 -17.29 -3.45 12.18
N LEU A 121 -17.22 -3.17 13.48
CA LEU A 121 -16.45 -3.98 14.41
C LEU A 121 -17.03 -5.39 14.42
N ASN A 122 -16.27 -6.36 13.92
CA ASN A 122 -16.64 -7.75 14.06
C ASN A 122 -16.34 -8.21 15.50
N PRO A 123 -16.89 -9.36 15.96
CA PRO A 123 -16.66 -9.85 17.32
C PRO A 123 -15.18 -10.04 17.70
N ALA A 124 -14.31 -10.26 16.71
CA ALA A 124 -12.87 -10.33 16.94
C ALA A 124 -12.24 -8.94 17.20
N SER A 125 -12.70 -7.89 16.52
CA SER A 125 -12.32 -6.50 16.79
C SER A 125 -12.82 -6.00 18.14
N GLU A 126 -14.05 -6.35 18.54
CA GLU A 126 -14.58 -6.00 19.86
C GLU A 126 -13.80 -6.67 21.00
N ALA A 127 -13.46 -7.95 20.85
CA ALA A 127 -12.68 -8.71 21.84
C ALA A 127 -11.25 -8.18 22.01
N GLU A 128 -10.67 -7.53 20.99
CA GLU A 128 -9.32 -6.96 21.06
C GLU A 128 -9.32 -5.51 21.59
N ILE A 129 -10.33 -4.69 21.27
CA ILE A 129 -10.54 -3.40 21.96
C ILE A 129 -10.69 -3.64 23.45
N ALA A 130 -11.49 -4.66 23.84
CA ALA A 130 -11.71 -5.01 25.25
C ALA A 130 -10.44 -5.47 25.98
N LYS A 131 -9.41 -5.93 25.23
CA LYS A 131 -8.10 -6.31 25.77
C LYS A 131 -7.11 -5.15 25.85
N GLY A 132 -7.45 -3.97 25.29
CA GLY A 132 -6.59 -2.78 25.31
C GLY A 132 -5.47 -2.77 24.26
N ASP A 133 -5.46 -3.75 23.33
CA ASP A 133 -4.38 -3.94 22.35
C ASP A 133 -4.64 -3.29 20.99
N GLY A 134 -5.75 -2.56 20.82
CA GLY A 134 -6.17 -2.04 19.51
C GLY A 134 -6.79 -0.64 19.53
N ALA A 135 -6.50 0.14 18.48
CA ALA A 135 -7.11 1.43 18.20
C ALA A 135 -7.84 1.33 16.86
N ALA A 136 -9.13 1.66 16.80
CA ALA A 136 -9.92 1.62 15.56
C ALA A 136 -9.31 2.52 14.47
N ARG A 137 -8.99 1.96 13.30
CA ARG A 137 -8.36 2.67 12.16
C ARG A 137 -8.91 2.19 10.83
N ASP A 138 -9.51 3.08 10.07
CA ASP A 138 -10.34 2.74 8.91
C ASP A 138 -9.58 2.03 7.76
N TYR A 139 -10.31 1.18 7.02
CA TYR A 139 -9.85 0.33 5.90
C TYR A 139 -10.04 1.02 4.55
N CYS A 140 -9.09 0.95 3.62
CA CYS A 140 -9.15 1.79 2.41
C CYS A 140 -8.75 1.15 1.06
N GLY A 141 -9.59 1.34 0.05
CA GLY A 141 -9.21 1.38 -1.36
C GLY A 141 -8.82 2.80 -1.79
N ILE A 142 -7.63 2.96 -2.38
CA ILE A 142 -7.11 4.25 -2.81
C ILE A 142 -7.27 4.37 -4.32
N THR A 143 -8.12 5.30 -4.77
CA THR A 143 -8.35 5.57 -6.19
C THR A 143 -7.60 6.82 -6.60
N ARG A 144 -6.78 6.73 -7.66
CA ARG A 144 -6.10 7.87 -8.28
C ARG A 144 -6.95 8.38 -9.45
N HIS A 145 -7.27 9.67 -9.45
CA HIS A 145 -8.04 10.32 -10.52
C HIS A 145 -7.13 10.82 -11.66
#